data_AF-A0AA36B3I5-F1
#
_entry.id   AF-A0AA36B3I5-F1
#
_cell.length_a   1.000
_cell.length_b   1.000
_cell.length_c   1.000
_cell.angle_alpha   90.00
_cell.angle_beta   90.00
_cell.angle_gamma   90.00
#
_symmetry.space_group_name_H-M   'P 1'
#
loop_
_entity.id
_entity.type
_entity.pdbx_description
1 polymer ?
#
loop_
_entity_poly.entity_id
_entity_poly.type
_entity_poly.pdbx_seq_one_letter_code
_entity_poly.pdbx_strand_id
1 'polypeptide(L)'
;MLRDIDGLDLHGAEESPVKHLRLTEPSDDNDIDNRTLQRIADIAIKEGVALTVTNYLADEYWMPKPSIRIAVNRKLVPEDIEKVSSVIRKATQEVLFST
;
A
#
# COMPACT_ATOMS: atom_id res chain seq x y z
N MET A 1 2.18 4.17 13.17
CA MET A 1 2.68 4.81 11.93
C MET A 1 2.47 3.89 10.73
N LEU A 2 2.84 4.31 9.52
CA LEU A 2 2.82 3.45 8.30
C LEU A 2 3.75 2.22 8.41
N ARG A 3 4.77 2.26 9.28
CA ARG A 3 5.68 1.13 9.54
C ARG A 3 5.08 0.03 10.41
N ASP A 4 3.94 0.29 11.04
CA ASP A 4 3.36 -0.59 12.07
C ASP A 4 2.00 -1.15 11.62
N ILE A 5 1.86 -1.51 10.34
CA ILE A 5 0.61 -2.04 9.80
C ILE A 5 0.80 -3.53 9.51
N ASP A 6 0.23 -4.37 10.36
CA ASP A 6 0.33 -5.83 10.21
C ASP A 6 -0.14 -6.28 8.82
N GLY A 7 0.65 -7.16 8.20
CA GLY A 7 0.44 -7.64 6.84
C GLY A 7 1.01 -6.75 5.74
N LEU A 8 1.60 -5.58 6.08
CA LEU A 8 2.26 -4.70 5.13
C LEU A 8 3.65 -4.25 5.59
N ASP A 9 4.63 -4.38 4.69
CA ASP A 9 5.99 -3.88 4.88
C ASP A 9 6.21 -2.55 4.15
N LEU A 10 6.82 -1.58 4.84
CA LEU A 10 7.18 -0.28 4.26
C LEU A 10 8.57 -0.31 3.63
N HIS A 11 8.63 -0.02 2.33
CA HIS A 11 9.87 0.06 1.54
C HIS A 11 10.08 1.45 0.91
N GLY A 12 11.32 1.70 0.52
CA GLY A 12 11.80 2.93 -0.12
C GLY A 12 12.93 3.58 0.67
N ALA A 13 13.84 4.27 -0.03
CA ALA A 13 14.92 5.04 0.60
C ALA A 13 14.35 6.08 1.56
N GLU A 14 15.05 6.42 2.64
CA GLU A 14 14.56 7.31 3.71
C GLU A 14 14.16 8.69 3.16
N GLU A 15 15.00 9.23 2.29
CA GLU A 15 14.87 10.51 1.60
C GLU A 15 13.84 10.51 0.47
N SER A 16 13.39 9.33 0.01
CA SER A 16 12.42 9.25 -1.08
C SER A 16 11.04 9.73 -0.61
N PRO A 17 10.40 10.68 -1.30
CA PRO A 17 9.03 11.10 -1.01
C PRO A 17 8.01 10.03 -1.42
N VAL A 18 8.42 9.05 -2.23
CA VAL A 18 7.60 7.90 -2.61
C VAL A 18 7.99 6.71 -1.75
N LYS A 19 7.00 6.15 -1.05
CA LYS A 19 7.12 4.92 -0.28
C LYS A 19 6.24 3.83 -0.89
N HIS A 20 6.60 2.59 -0.60
CA HIS A 20 5.90 1.41 -1.09
C HIS A 20 5.43 0.57 0.09
N LEU A 21 4.16 0.20 0.11
CA LEU A 21 3.65 -0.83 1.00
C LEU A 21 3.51 -2.14 0.23
N ARG A 22 4.21 -3.18 0.67
CA ARG A 22 4.15 -4.53 0.09
C ARG A 22 3.45 -5.47 1.06
N LEU A 23 2.83 -6.53 0.56
CA LEU A 23 2.38 -7.62 1.43
C LEU A 23 3.59 -8.23 2.14
N THR A 24 3.50 -8.40 3.46
CA THR A 24 4.54 -9.08 4.25
C THR A 24 4.66 -10.56 3.83
N GLU A 25 3.52 -11.18 3.51
CA GLU A 25 3.43 -12.55 2.99
C GLU A 25 2.83 -12.51 1.57
N PRO A 26 3.63 -12.18 0.54
CA PRO A 26 3.17 -12.19 -0.84
C PRO A 26 2.93 -13.63 -1.31
N SER A 27 1.99 -13.81 -2.24
CA SER A 27 1.80 -15.09 -2.91
C SER A 27 2.85 -15.33 -4.00
N ASP A 28 2.79 -16.52 -4.61
CA ASP A 28 3.60 -16.84 -5.79
C ASP A 28 3.03 -16.22 -7.08
N ASP A 29 1.89 -15.52 -7.02
CA ASP A 29 1.20 -14.91 -8.15
C ASP A 29 1.01 -13.39 -7.96
N ASN A 30 1.73 -12.62 -8.76
CA ASN A 30 1.66 -11.15 -8.72
C ASN A 30 0.25 -10.63 -9.03
N ASP A 31 -0.59 -11.33 -9.80
CA ASP A 31 -1.96 -10.91 -10.09
C ASP A 31 -2.89 -11.12 -8.87
N ILE A 32 -2.64 -12.15 -8.07
CA ILE A 32 -3.32 -12.32 -6.76
C ILE A 32 -2.91 -11.18 -5.83
N ASP A 33 -1.62 -10.92 -5.71
CA ASP A 33 -1.10 -9.85 -4.84
C ASP A 33 -1.58 -8.46 -5.27
N ASN A 34 -1.56 -8.17 -6.58
CA ASN A 34 -2.08 -6.92 -7.14
C ASN A 34 -3.56 -6.73 -6.81
N ARG A 35 -4.40 -7.76 -6.99
CA ARG A 35 -5.82 -7.68 -6.66
C ARG A 35 -6.05 -7.48 -5.16
N THR A 36 -5.26 -8.14 -4.31
CA THR A 36 -5.32 -7.97 -2.85
C THR A 36 -4.98 -6.52 -2.46
N LEU A 37 -3.88 -5.99 -2.96
CA LEU A 37 -3.47 -4.60 -2.73
C LEU A 37 -4.46 -3.60 -3.32
N GLN A 38 -5.08 -3.92 -4.46
CA GLN A 38 -6.09 -3.07 -5.09
C GLN A 38 -7.35 -2.98 -4.22
N ARG A 39 -7.80 -4.10 -3.62
CA ARG A 39 -8.92 -4.08 -2.67
C ARG A 39 -8.65 -3.18 -1.47
N ILE A 40 -7.43 -3.20 -0.92
CA ILE A 40 -7.02 -2.31 0.17
C ILE A 40 -7.10 -0.85 -0.29
N ALA A 41 -6.55 -0.55 -1.48
CA ALA A 41 -6.59 0.79 -2.06
C ALA A 41 -8.03 1.28 -2.32
N ASP A 42 -8.91 0.41 -2.83
CA ASP A 42 -10.31 0.73 -3.11
C ASP A 42 -11.09 1.08 -1.83
N ILE A 43 -10.86 0.36 -0.73
CA ILE A 43 -11.45 0.69 0.58
C ILE A 43 -10.92 2.04 1.05
N ALA A 44 -9.61 2.28 0.95
CA ALA A 44 -9.01 3.54 1.35
C ALA A 44 -9.59 4.73 0.56
N ILE A 45 -9.81 4.57 -0.75
CA ILE A 45 -10.41 5.60 -1.61
C ILE A 45 -11.83 5.93 -1.12
N LYS A 46 -12.64 4.92 -0.76
CA LYS A 46 -13.99 5.14 -0.21
C LYS A 46 -13.98 5.90 1.12
N GLU A 47 -12.93 5.75 1.91
CA GLU A 47 -12.69 6.47 3.18
C GLU A 47 -12.00 7.84 2.97
N GLY A 48 -11.86 8.28 1.71
CA GLY A 48 -11.31 9.58 1.34
C GLY A 48 -9.79 9.65 1.38
N VAL A 49 -9.10 8.52 1.20
CA VAL A 49 -7.64 8.41 1.08
C VAL A 49 -7.29 7.85 -0.29
N ALA A 50 -6.75 8.70 -1.17
CA ALA A 50 -6.35 8.29 -2.51
C ALA A 50 -5.04 7.50 -2.48
N LEU A 51 -5.10 6.21 -2.87
CA LEU A 51 -3.96 5.31 -3.00
C LEU A 51 -3.95 4.68 -4.39
N THR A 52 -2.77 4.25 -4.86
CA THR A 52 -2.63 3.52 -6.12
C THR A 52 -1.74 2.31 -5.95
N VAL A 53 -2.10 1.21 -6.60
CA VAL A 53 -1.22 0.05 -6.73
C VAL A 53 -0.24 0.27 -7.88
N THR A 54 0.94 -0.32 -7.80
CA THR A 54 1.90 -0.39 -8.91
C THR A 54 1.35 -1.20 -10.06
N ASN A 55 1.53 -0.72 -11.30
CA ASN A 55 1.29 -1.50 -12.50
C ASN A 55 2.61 -1.64 -13.27
N TYR A 56 3.01 -2.86 -13.58
CA TYR A 56 4.23 -3.20 -14.31
C TYR A 56 3.88 -3.80 -15.68
N LEU A 57 4.81 -3.74 -16.61
CA LEU A 57 4.64 -4.38 -17.92
C LEU A 57 4.85 -5.90 -17.79
N ALA A 58 4.12 -6.69 -18.58
CA ALA A 58 4.22 -8.16 -18.52
C ALA A 58 5.62 -8.68 -18.90
N ASP A 59 6.33 -7.90 -19.71
CA ASP A 59 7.63 -8.14 -20.32
C ASP A 59 8.75 -7.31 -19.67
N GLU A 60 8.52 -6.81 -18.45
CA GLU A 60 9.54 -6.10 -17.68
C GLU A 60 10.66 -7.05 -17.24
N TYR A 61 11.90 -6.74 -17.67
CA TYR A 61 13.05 -7.63 -17.46
C TYR A 61 13.34 -7.90 -15.97
N TRP A 62 13.10 -6.91 -15.11
CA TRP A 62 13.16 -7.04 -13.65
C TRP A 62 11.82 -6.66 -13.04
N MET A 63 10.83 -7.54 -13.13
CA MET A 63 9.50 -7.28 -12.58
C MET A 63 9.56 -7.11 -11.04
N PRO A 64 9.30 -5.91 -10.50
CA PRO A 64 9.33 -5.70 -9.06
C PRO A 64 8.09 -6.29 -8.41
N LYS A 65 8.17 -6.57 -7.10
CA LYS A 65 7.00 -7.01 -6.34
C LYS A 65 5.90 -5.93 -6.34
N PRO A 66 4.61 -6.32 -6.45
CA PRO A 66 3.47 -5.44 -6.27
C PRO A 66 3.54 -4.61 -4.99
N SER A 67 3.06 -3.37 -5.04
CA SER A 67 2.96 -2.51 -3.86
C SER A 67 1.90 -1.43 -4.02
N ILE A 68 1.39 -0.91 -2.91
CA ILE A 68 0.68 0.37 -2.89
C ILE A 68 1.74 1.48 -2.83
N ARG A 69 1.68 2.44 -3.78
CA ARG A 69 2.53 3.63 -3.79
C ARG A 69 1.91 4.74 -2.94
N ILE A 70 2.71 5.28 -2.02
CA ILE A 70 2.35 6.44 -1.21
C ILE A 70 3.29 7.58 -1.58
N ALA A 71 2.72 8.69 -2.03
CA ALA A 71 3.46 9.92 -2.31
C ALA A 71 3.24 10.94 -1.17
N VAL A 72 4.31 11.25 -0.45
CA VAL A 72 4.32 12.27 0.60
C VAL A 72 4.68 13.61 -0.02
N ASN A 73 4.00 14.67 0.39
CA ASN A 73 4.28 16.03 -0.08
C ASN A 73 4.26 17.04 1.07
N ARG A 74 4.84 18.22 0.84
CA ARG A 74 5.00 19.30 1.84
C ARG A 74 3.70 19.90 2.39
N LYS A 75 2.55 19.58 1.82
CA LYS A 75 1.24 20.08 2.30
C LYS A 75 0.57 19.15 3.30
N LEU A 76 1.06 17.92 3.45
CA LEU A 76 0.53 16.97 4.41
C LEU A 76 0.93 17.38 5.82
N VAL A 77 -0.02 17.34 6.74
CA VAL A 77 0.19 17.57 8.18
C VAL A 77 0.15 16.24 8.93
N PRO A 78 0.64 16.17 10.18
CA PRO A 78 0.66 14.93 10.96
C PRO A 78 -0.71 14.22 11.03
N GLU A 79 -1.80 14.99 11.13
CA GLU A 79 -3.17 14.49 11.16
C GLU A 79 -3.57 13.77 9.86
N ASP A 80 -3.06 14.23 8.71
CA ASP A 80 -3.26 13.54 7.43
C ASP A 80 -2.57 12.16 7.46
N ILE A 81 -1.34 12.10 8.00
CA ILE A 81 -0.57 10.86 8.08
C ILE A 81 -1.22 9.87 9.04
N GLU A 82 -1.76 10.35 10.16
CA GLU A 82 -2.53 9.54 11.11
C GLU A 82 -3.82 9.00 10.47
N LYS A 83 -4.59 9.85 9.80
CA LYS A 83 -5.80 9.44 9.06
C LYS A 83 -5.46 8.37 8.02
N VAL A 84 -4.46 8.62 7.19
CA VAL A 84 -4.00 7.66 6.16
C VAL A 84 -3.58 6.35 6.80
N SER A 85 -2.77 6.38 7.86
CA SER A 85 -2.32 5.18 8.57
C SER A 85 -3.49 4.38 9.16
N SER A 86 -4.49 5.07 9.74
CA SER A 86 -5.68 4.45 10.31
C SER A 86 -6.55 3.80 9.23
N VAL A 87 -6.76 4.49 8.11
CA VAL A 87 -7.56 3.98 6.98
C VAL A 87 -6.89 2.77 6.35
N ILE A 88 -5.57 2.82 6.10
CA ILE A 88 -4.83 1.68 5.56
C ILE A 88 -4.90 0.50 6.54
N ARG A 89 -4.70 0.73 7.84
CA ARG A 89 -4.80 -0.34 8.85
C ARG A 89 -6.18 -1.01 8.82
N LYS A 90 -7.25 -0.23 8.82
CA LYS A 90 -8.63 -0.77 8.74
C LYS A 90 -8.84 -1.57 7.46
N ALA A 91 -8.43 -1.03 6.30
CA ALA A 91 -8.57 -1.69 5.01
C ALA A 91 -7.77 -2.99 4.92
N THR A 92 -6.53 -3.00 5.42
CA THR A 92 -5.71 -4.21 5.51
C THR A 92 -6.35 -5.26 6.40
N GLN A 93 -6.89 -4.87 7.56
CA GLN A 93 -7.60 -5.79 8.45
C GLN A 93 -8.84 -6.40 7.80
N GLU A 94 -9.59 -5.60 7.05
CA GLU A 94 -10.76 -6.06 6.30
C GLU A 94 -10.38 -7.06 5.19
N VAL A 95 -9.28 -6.82 4.48
CA VAL A 95 -8.90 -7.63 3.31
C VAL A 95 -8.13 -8.90 3.69
N LEU A 96 -7.23 -8.83 4.68
CA LEU A 96 -6.32 -9.93 5.00
C LEU A 96 -6.78 -10.79 6.19
N PHE A 97 -7.53 -10.23 7.14
CA PHE A 97 -7.79 -10.90 8.42
C PHE A 97 -9.28 -11.08 8.74
N SER A 98 -10.19 -10.51 7.95
CA SER A 98 -11.63 -10.71 8.15
C SER A 98 -12.05 -12.06 7.55
N THR A 99 -12.46 -12.97 8.43
CA THR A 99 -13.06 -14.28 8.12
C THR A 99 -14.55 -14.15 7.90
#